data_AF-A0A8H3GCP6-F1
#
_entry.id   AF-A0A8H3GCP6-F1
#
_cell.length_a   1.000
_cell.length_b   1.000
_cell.length_c   1.000
_cell.angle_alpha   90.00
_cell.angle_beta   90.00
_cell.angle_gamma   90.00
#
_symmetry.space_group_name_H-M   'P 1'
#
loop_
_entity.id
_entity.type
_entity.pdbx_description
1 polymer ?
#
loop_
_entity_poly.entity_id
_entity_poly.type
_entity_poly.pdbx_seq_one_letter_code
_entity_poly.pdbx_strand_id
1 'polypeptide(L)'
;MAFLRHIHNSSELDTLLTNKAHGLVVIDFHAQWCGPCHAIAPFYEQLSQQYTHVAFAKVDTDALPSISQKYYNVKAMPTFVLIKNHNVVETITGADRAALSNAIQAHAPPAPAATTLGEGSSKDESAASKDVSLLEYLDSTQLNCLNESDTHNIKSILGNKTLNTGQSYLESDSDEQLLINIYFNQAVRIRSILIHTADAPHAPKAIKLAINRPALGFEDVESATEPDMAQVIEELSPDDIANSRRIPLRYVRFQSVRSLHIFVASNQGNEDETRINAIDVFGQPVETTKMANFRTAEE
;
A
#
# COMPACT_ATOMS: atom_id res chain seq x y z
N MET A 1 4.02 6.38 7.91
CA MET A 1 4.37 5.96 6.54
C MET A 1 5.11 7.09 5.83
N ALA A 2 6.27 6.80 5.22
CA ALA A 2 6.99 7.78 4.45
C ALA A 2 6.47 7.83 3.02
N PHE A 3 5.41 8.61 2.83
CA PHE A 3 5.06 9.12 1.52
C PHE A 3 6.03 10.25 1.18
N LEU A 4 6.48 10.29 -0.07
CA LEU A 4 7.14 11.45 -0.66
C LEU A 4 6.31 12.71 -0.37
N ARG A 5 6.87 13.64 0.42
CA ARG A 5 6.17 14.87 0.80
C ARG A 5 6.59 16.04 -0.06
N HIS A 6 5.63 16.77 -0.59
CA HIS A 6 5.89 18.09 -1.15
C HIS A 6 5.87 19.13 -0.02
N ILE A 7 6.97 19.84 0.15
CA ILE A 7 7.14 20.85 1.20
C ILE A 7 6.79 22.22 0.61
N HIS A 8 5.87 22.92 1.27
CA HIS A 8 5.37 24.23 0.82
C HIS A 8 5.80 25.40 1.72
N ASN A 9 6.41 25.12 2.88
CA ASN A 9 6.94 26.13 3.81
C ASN A 9 7.99 25.52 4.75
N SER A 10 8.71 26.38 5.50
CA SER A 10 9.76 25.92 6.43
C SER A 10 9.23 25.08 7.59
N SER A 11 8.04 25.42 8.12
CA SER A 11 7.44 24.70 9.25
C SER A 11 7.11 23.25 8.91
N GLU A 12 6.68 22.97 7.67
CA GLU A 12 6.44 21.60 7.20
C GLU A 12 7.72 20.76 7.17
N LEU A 13 8.84 21.37 6.74
CA LEU A 13 10.13 20.71 6.74
C LEU A 13 10.63 20.45 8.17
N ASP A 14 10.54 21.45 9.05
CA ASP A 14 10.95 21.33 10.46
C ASP A 14 10.13 20.25 11.18
N THR A 15 8.82 20.20 10.90
CA THR A 15 7.91 19.17 11.42
C THR A 15 8.31 17.78 10.92
N LEU A 16 8.66 17.64 9.63
CA LEU A 16 9.12 16.37 9.08
C LEU A 16 10.42 15.89 9.75
N LEU A 17 11.39 16.80 9.90
CA LEU A 17 12.68 16.51 10.54
C LEU A 17 12.50 16.14 12.01
N THR A 18 11.61 16.83 12.73
CA THR A 18 11.29 16.54 14.14
C THR A 18 10.61 15.18 14.29
N ASN A 19 9.60 14.88 13.47
CA ASN A 19 8.89 13.60 13.49
C ASN A 19 9.76 12.40 13.07
N LYS A 20 10.88 12.69 12.38
CA LYS A 20 11.87 11.70 11.94
C LYS A 20 13.23 11.93 12.60
N ALA A 21 13.24 12.43 13.83
CA ALA A 21 14.45 12.74 14.59
C ALA A 21 15.48 11.61 14.64
N HIS A 22 15.03 10.35 14.65
CA HIS A 22 15.88 9.15 14.68
C HIS A 22 15.91 8.36 13.35
N GLY A 23 15.32 8.90 12.28
CA GLY A 23 15.24 8.27 10.96
C GLY A 23 16.10 9.00 9.92
N LEU A 24 16.28 8.37 8.76
CA LEU A 24 16.87 9.04 7.59
C LEU A 24 15.78 9.85 6.88
N VAL A 25 16.09 11.09 6.51
CA VAL A 25 15.28 11.96 5.65
C VAL A 25 16.10 12.31 4.42
N VAL A 26 15.56 12.10 3.23
CA VAL A 26 16.16 12.48 1.95
C VAL A 26 15.32 13.61 1.38
N ILE A 27 15.95 14.70 0.95
CA ILE A 27 15.27 15.86 0.37
C ILE A 27 15.78 16.08 -1.05
N ASP A 28 14.87 16.08 -2.04
CA ASP A 28 15.11 16.49 -3.42
C ASP A 28 14.81 18.00 -3.58
N PHE A 29 15.87 18.78 -3.79
CA PHE A 29 15.77 20.18 -4.17
C PHE A 29 15.71 20.28 -5.70
N HIS A 30 14.53 20.66 -6.22
CA HIS A 30 14.24 20.69 -7.65
C HIS A 30 13.65 22.04 -8.10
N ALA A 31 13.52 22.21 -9.41
CA ALA A 31 12.78 23.33 -10.02
C ALA A 31 11.90 22.81 -11.16
N GLN A 32 10.77 23.47 -11.44
CA GLN A 32 9.80 23.02 -12.46
C GLN A 32 10.37 23.03 -13.88
N TRP A 33 11.33 23.91 -14.16
CA TRP A 33 11.96 24.06 -15.49
C TRP A 33 13.23 23.21 -15.66
N CYS A 34 13.62 22.45 -14.63
CA CYS A 34 14.85 21.67 -14.62
C CYS A 34 14.67 20.31 -15.31
N GLY A 35 15.18 20.18 -16.54
CA GLY A 35 15.16 18.93 -17.31
C GLY A 35 15.76 17.71 -16.58
N PRO A 36 16.98 17.82 -15.99
CA PRO A 36 17.56 16.72 -15.19
C PRO A 36 16.72 16.33 -13.98
N CYS A 37 15.99 17.28 -13.37
CA CYS A 37 15.10 17.01 -12.26
C CYS A 37 13.92 16.12 -12.69
N HIS A 38 13.32 16.43 -13.85
CA HIS A 38 12.27 15.58 -14.44
C HIS A 38 12.76 14.18 -14.78
N ALA A 39 14.02 14.05 -15.23
CA ALA A 39 14.60 12.76 -15.59
C ALA A 39 14.79 11.83 -14.36
N ILE A 40 15.16 12.39 -13.20
CA ILE A 40 15.40 11.59 -11.98
C ILE A 40 14.18 11.50 -11.05
N ALA A 41 13.21 12.41 -11.16
CA ALA A 41 12.02 12.42 -10.29
C ALA A 41 11.29 11.06 -10.18
N PRO A 42 11.05 10.30 -11.28
CA PRO A 42 10.42 8.98 -11.18
C PRO A 42 11.25 7.97 -10.38
N PHE A 43 12.58 8.10 -10.45
CA PHE A 43 13.48 7.25 -9.69
C PHE A 43 13.52 7.61 -8.22
N TYR A 44 13.54 8.90 -7.91
CA TYR A 44 13.44 9.40 -6.55
C TYR A 44 12.11 8.97 -5.89
N GLU A 45 11.01 9.04 -6.66
CA GLU A 45 9.70 8.50 -6.28
C GLU A 45 9.76 6.98 -6.02
N GLN A 46 10.38 6.21 -6.91
CA GLN A 46 10.58 4.77 -6.71
C GLN A 46 11.37 4.46 -5.43
N LEU A 47 12.44 5.19 -5.16
CA LEU A 47 13.22 5.04 -3.94
C LEU A 47 12.39 5.35 -2.69
N SER A 48 11.50 6.35 -2.76
CA SER A 48 10.58 6.63 -1.66
C SER A 48 9.60 5.50 -1.35
N GLN A 49 9.23 4.74 -2.36
CA GLN A 49 8.37 3.56 -2.23
C GLN A 49 9.16 2.35 -1.73
N GLN A 50 10.41 2.19 -2.16
CA GLN A 50 11.29 1.09 -1.75
C GLN A 50 11.74 1.22 -0.30
N TYR A 51 12.14 2.42 0.12
CA TYR A 51 12.67 2.68 1.45
C TYR A 51 11.59 3.30 2.35
N THR A 52 10.53 2.54 2.64
CA THR A 52 9.36 3.02 3.43
C THR A 52 9.69 3.46 4.86
N HIS A 53 10.85 3.05 5.37
CA HIS A 53 11.42 3.43 6.67
C HIS A 53 12.25 4.73 6.61
N VAL A 54 12.54 5.25 5.41
CA VAL A 54 13.23 6.52 5.15
C VAL A 54 12.19 7.55 4.73
N ALA A 55 12.27 8.77 5.23
CA ALA A 55 11.38 9.85 4.78
C ALA A 55 11.91 10.53 3.53
N PHE A 56 11.04 10.81 2.55
CA PHE A 56 11.39 11.50 1.32
C PHE A 56 10.61 12.80 1.20
N ALA A 57 11.26 13.85 0.71
CA ALA A 57 10.66 15.17 0.55
C ALA A 57 11.11 15.84 -0.74
N LYS A 58 10.23 16.63 -1.35
CA LYS A 58 10.54 17.51 -2.49
C LYS A 58 10.38 18.96 -2.06
N VAL A 59 11.40 19.75 -2.36
CA VAL A 59 11.42 21.19 -2.13
C VAL A 59 11.64 21.88 -3.47
N ASP A 60 10.65 22.64 -3.90
CA ASP A 60 10.80 23.51 -5.06
C ASP A 60 11.69 24.72 -4.67
N THR A 61 12.85 24.84 -5.29
CA THR A 61 13.84 25.87 -4.97
C THR A 61 13.38 27.27 -5.31
N ASP A 62 12.47 27.42 -6.27
CA ASP A 62 11.92 28.70 -6.69
C ASP A 62 10.80 29.15 -5.73
N ALA A 63 10.01 28.20 -5.23
CA ALA A 63 8.97 28.47 -4.24
C ALA A 63 9.56 28.72 -2.83
N LEU A 64 10.67 28.06 -2.48
CA LEU A 64 11.28 28.10 -1.14
C LEU A 64 12.79 28.42 -1.17
N PRO A 65 13.20 29.57 -1.73
CA PRO A 65 14.62 29.91 -1.94
C PRO A 65 15.41 30.07 -0.63
N SER A 66 14.74 30.50 0.45
CA SER A 66 15.38 30.60 1.77
C SER A 66 15.79 29.23 2.31
N ILE A 67 14.99 28.19 2.07
CA ILE A 67 15.31 26.82 2.51
C ILE A 67 16.52 26.30 1.73
N SER A 68 16.42 26.32 0.39
CA SER A 68 17.43 25.76 -0.50
C SER A 68 18.78 26.51 -0.43
N GLN A 69 18.78 27.85 -0.50
CA GLN A 69 20.01 28.63 -0.62
C GLN A 69 20.64 28.93 0.74
N LYS A 70 19.85 29.28 1.76
CA LYS A 70 20.40 29.75 3.05
C LYS A 70 20.74 28.61 4.00
N TYR A 71 19.90 27.58 4.07
CA TYR A 71 20.07 26.50 5.06
C TYR A 71 20.81 25.29 4.48
N TYR A 72 20.63 25.00 3.19
CA TYR A 72 21.24 23.84 2.54
C TYR A 72 22.26 24.19 1.44
N ASN A 73 22.48 25.47 1.15
CA ASN A 73 23.46 25.97 0.17
C ASN A 73 23.38 25.25 -1.19
N VAL A 74 22.16 25.01 -1.69
CA VAL A 74 21.91 24.37 -2.98
C VAL A 74 22.35 25.29 -4.11
N LYS A 75 23.31 24.83 -4.92
CA LYS A 75 23.91 25.59 -6.03
C LYS A 75 23.51 25.11 -7.42
N ALA A 76 22.95 23.91 -7.51
CA ALA A 76 22.50 23.30 -8.75
C ALA A 76 21.37 22.32 -8.48
N MET A 77 20.50 22.11 -9.46
CA MET A 77 19.35 21.21 -9.34
C MET A 77 19.45 20.08 -10.38
N PRO A 78 19.04 18.85 -10.03
CA PRO A 78 18.59 18.44 -8.69
C PRO A 78 19.76 18.36 -7.70
N THR A 79 19.51 18.66 -6.44
CA THR A 79 20.43 18.33 -5.34
C THR A 79 19.68 17.55 -4.29
N PHE A 80 20.23 16.40 -3.89
CA PHE A 80 19.67 15.56 -2.84
C PHE A 80 20.47 15.76 -1.56
N VAL A 81 19.77 16.03 -0.46
CA VAL A 81 20.39 16.15 0.87
C VAL A 81 19.85 15.04 1.75
N LEU A 82 20.75 14.24 2.33
CA LEU A 82 20.43 13.19 3.28
C LEU A 82 20.69 13.71 4.70
N ILE A 83 19.68 13.61 5.56
CA ILE A 83 19.71 14.06 6.95
C ILE A 83 19.41 12.87 7.86
N LYS A 84 20.29 12.64 8.83
CA LYS A 84 20.13 11.62 9.86
C LYS A 84 20.49 12.23 11.20
N ASN A 85 19.65 12.02 12.22
CA ASN A 85 19.84 12.60 13.55
C ASN A 85 20.07 14.13 13.49
N HIS A 86 19.26 14.83 12.71
CA HIS A 86 19.34 16.28 12.45
C HIS A 86 20.64 16.82 11.84
N ASN A 87 21.54 15.95 11.37
CA ASN A 87 22.78 16.34 10.69
C ASN A 87 22.72 15.93 9.23
N VAL A 88 23.23 16.78 8.34
CA VAL A 88 23.46 16.40 6.94
C VAL A 88 24.57 15.37 6.91
N VAL A 89 24.25 14.17 6.44
CA VAL A 89 25.22 13.05 6.34
C VAL A 89 25.79 12.92 4.94
N GLU A 90 25.03 13.30 3.92
CA GLU A 90 25.49 13.26 2.53
C GLU A 90 24.74 14.29 1.67
N THR A 91 25.40 14.77 0.62
CA THR A 91 24.80 15.68 -0.38
C THR A 91 25.25 15.25 -1.76
N ILE A 92 24.28 15.05 -2.65
CA ILE A 92 24.50 14.62 -4.02
C ILE A 92 23.98 15.69 -4.95
N THR A 93 24.82 16.15 -5.87
CA THR A 93 24.43 17.15 -6.87
C THR A 93 24.32 16.49 -8.24
N GLY A 94 23.24 16.80 -8.95
CA GLY A 94 22.94 16.27 -10.27
C GLY A 94 22.04 15.03 -10.25
N ALA A 95 21.55 14.66 -11.44
CA ALA A 95 20.67 13.51 -11.64
C ALA A 95 21.43 12.17 -11.62
N ASP A 96 22.17 11.90 -10.54
CA ASP A 96 22.98 10.69 -10.38
C ASP A 96 22.21 9.61 -9.60
N ARG A 97 21.67 8.63 -10.33
CA ARG A 97 20.90 7.51 -9.77
C ARG A 97 21.75 6.58 -8.92
N ALA A 98 23.00 6.35 -9.30
CA ALA A 98 23.88 5.40 -8.62
C ALA A 98 24.33 5.97 -7.28
N ALA A 99 24.79 7.23 -7.27
CA ALA A 99 25.16 7.94 -6.05
C ALA A 99 23.98 8.00 -5.07
N LEU A 100 22.79 8.35 -5.55
CA LEU A 100 21.58 8.41 -4.73
C LEU A 100 21.18 7.07 -4.10
N SER A 101 21.25 5.98 -4.86
CA SER A 101 20.95 4.64 -4.33
C SER A 101 21.93 4.21 -3.27
N ASN A 102 23.23 4.40 -3.55
CA ASN A 102 24.31 4.00 -2.66
C ASN A 102 24.27 4.78 -1.34
N ALA A 103 24.02 6.09 -1.41
CA ALA A 103 23.88 6.96 -0.25
C ALA A 103 22.70 6.53 0.65
N ILE A 104 21.54 6.25 0.06
CA ILE A 104 20.38 5.78 0.81
C ILE A 104 20.67 4.42 1.44
N GLN A 105 21.27 3.48 0.70
CA GLN A 105 21.62 2.16 1.22
C GLN A 105 22.64 2.23 2.36
N ALA A 106 23.62 3.14 2.29
CA ALA A 106 24.64 3.33 3.31
C ALA A 106 24.10 3.96 4.60
N HIS A 107 23.13 4.87 4.48
CA HIS A 107 22.65 5.67 5.60
C HIS A 107 21.29 5.25 6.15
N ALA A 108 20.51 4.46 5.40
CA ALA A 108 19.25 3.89 5.86
C ALA A 108 19.51 2.99 7.08
N PRO A 109 18.63 3.02 8.09
CA PRO A 109 18.68 2.01 9.15
C PRO A 109 18.54 0.61 8.53
N PRO A 110 19.18 -0.42 9.10
CA PRO A 110 19.08 -1.77 8.55
C PRO A 110 17.61 -2.18 8.49
N ALA A 111 17.14 -2.52 7.28
CA ALA A 111 15.87 -3.20 7.11
C ALA A 111 15.90 -4.50 7.94
N PRO A 112 14.77 -4.95 8.52
CA PRO A 112 14.72 -6.29 9.11
C PRO A 112 15.16 -7.30 8.03
N ALA A 113 16.16 -8.11 8.40
CA ALA A 113 17.19 -8.64 7.49
C ALA A 113 16.65 -9.45 6.30
N ALA A 114 17.09 -9.08 5.10
CA ALA A 114 17.14 -9.97 3.93
C ALA A 114 18.60 -10.12 3.50
N THR A 115 19.13 -11.33 3.69
CA THR A 115 20.47 -11.75 3.28
C THR A 115 20.52 -11.88 1.74
N THR A 116 21.53 -11.27 1.14
CA THR A 116 21.83 -11.33 -0.30
C THR A 116 22.45 -12.68 -0.70
N LEU A 117 21.99 -13.27 -1.81
CA LEU A 117 22.73 -13.44 -3.08
C LEU A 117 22.15 -14.61 -3.91
N GLY A 118 21.89 -14.32 -5.19
CA GLY A 118 21.49 -15.30 -6.19
C GLY A 118 21.09 -14.60 -7.50
N GLU A 119 22.10 -14.08 -8.21
CA GLU A 119 21.95 -13.58 -9.58
C GLU A 119 21.41 -14.69 -10.49
N GLY A 120 20.25 -14.46 -11.10
CA GLY A 120 19.64 -15.32 -12.10
C GLY A 120 18.78 -14.48 -13.02
N SER A 121 19.29 -14.22 -14.22
CA SER A 121 18.53 -13.60 -15.31
C SER A 121 17.28 -14.42 -15.64
N SER A 122 16.12 -13.79 -15.57
CA SER A 122 14.99 -14.10 -16.45
C SER A 122 14.36 -12.79 -16.91
N LYS A 123 14.38 -12.63 -18.23
CA LYS A 123 13.69 -11.62 -19.01
C LYS A 123 12.19 -11.90 -19.02
N ASP A 124 11.45 -10.85 -19.40
CA ASP A 124 10.02 -10.73 -19.73
C ASP A 124 9.10 -10.37 -18.56
N GLU A 125 8.80 -9.07 -18.39
CA GLU A 125 7.66 -8.31 -18.98
C GLU A 125 6.34 -8.63 -18.24
N SER A 126 5.69 -7.70 -17.55
CA SER A 126 4.95 -6.58 -18.16
C SER A 126 4.26 -5.69 -17.10
N ALA A 127 4.08 -4.42 -17.47
CA ALA A 127 3.18 -3.41 -16.88
C ALA A 127 3.44 -2.97 -15.43
N ALA A 128 3.94 -1.73 -15.27
CA ALA A 128 3.71 -0.93 -14.08
C ALA A 128 2.19 -0.93 -13.78
N SER A 129 1.79 -1.69 -12.76
CA SER A 129 0.38 -1.81 -12.40
C SER A 129 -0.09 -0.44 -11.93
N LYS A 130 -0.96 0.21 -12.71
CA LYS A 130 -1.75 1.41 -12.33
C LYS A 130 -2.74 1.12 -11.19
N ASP A 131 -2.48 0.08 -10.40
CA ASP A 131 -3.41 -0.46 -9.45
C ASP A 131 -3.28 0.28 -8.13
N VAL A 132 -4.32 1.04 -7.84
CA VAL A 132 -4.49 1.81 -6.61
C VAL A 132 -5.19 0.96 -5.56
N SER A 133 -5.07 1.35 -4.30
CA SER A 133 -5.93 0.80 -3.24
C SER A 133 -7.38 1.16 -3.54
N LEU A 134 -8.26 0.19 -3.38
CA LEU A 134 -9.70 0.34 -3.63
C LEU A 134 -10.48 0.61 -2.34
N LEU A 135 -9.80 0.84 -1.21
CA LEU A 135 -10.43 1.11 0.08
C LEU A 135 -11.33 2.37 0.03
N GLU A 136 -10.96 3.37 -0.76
CA GLU A 136 -11.76 4.58 -0.95
C GLU A 136 -13.14 4.31 -1.58
N TYR A 137 -13.27 3.22 -2.36
CA TYR A 137 -14.52 2.82 -3.02
C TYR A 137 -15.37 1.90 -2.16
N LEU A 138 -14.97 1.57 -0.93
CA LEU A 138 -15.78 0.73 -0.05
C LEU A 138 -17.07 1.43 0.38
N ASP A 139 -18.16 0.67 0.43
CA ASP A 139 -19.36 1.04 1.16
C ASP A 139 -19.21 0.59 2.63
N SER A 140 -18.73 1.51 3.47
CA SER A 140 -18.53 1.26 4.90
C SER A 140 -19.82 0.96 5.66
N THR A 141 -20.99 1.27 5.10
CA THR A 141 -22.28 1.00 5.75
C THR A 141 -22.69 -0.46 5.62
N GLN A 142 -22.18 -1.16 4.60
CA GLN A 142 -22.49 -2.56 4.31
C GLN A 142 -21.38 -3.53 4.71
N LEU A 143 -20.27 -3.04 5.27
CA LEU A 143 -19.21 -3.89 5.80
C LEU A 143 -19.75 -4.78 6.92
N ASN A 144 -19.59 -6.10 6.73
CA ASN A 144 -20.06 -7.13 7.64
C ASN A 144 -19.09 -8.31 7.63
N CYS A 145 -18.88 -8.95 8.77
CA CYS A 145 -18.14 -10.20 8.88
C CYS A 145 -18.95 -11.20 9.69
N LEU A 146 -19.05 -12.46 9.23
CA LEU A 146 -19.61 -13.52 10.05
C LEU A 146 -18.51 -14.15 10.90
N ASN A 147 -18.89 -14.60 12.10
CA ASN A 147 -18.01 -15.14 13.13
C ASN A 147 -16.94 -14.15 13.61
N GLU A 148 -17.20 -12.84 13.57
CA GLU A 148 -16.27 -11.84 14.13
C GLU A 148 -16.51 -11.64 15.64
N SER A 149 -15.44 -11.39 16.38
CA SER A 149 -15.51 -10.99 17.78
C SER A 149 -16.20 -9.63 17.94
N ASP A 150 -17.02 -9.48 18.98
CA ASP A 150 -17.66 -8.21 19.35
C ASP A 150 -16.64 -7.08 19.58
N THR A 151 -15.45 -7.43 20.09
CA THR A 151 -14.40 -6.47 20.44
C THR A 151 -13.42 -6.20 19.30
N HIS A 152 -13.19 -7.19 18.44
CA HIS A 152 -12.22 -7.16 17.34
C HIS A 152 -12.94 -7.42 16.01
N ASN A 153 -13.72 -6.43 15.57
CA ASN A 153 -14.57 -6.51 14.39
C ASN A 153 -13.95 -5.88 13.13
N ILE A 154 -14.51 -6.20 11.96
CA ILE A 154 -14.05 -5.77 10.65
C ILE A 154 -14.07 -4.25 10.48
N LYS A 155 -15.02 -3.57 11.14
CA LYS A 155 -15.14 -2.12 11.08
C LYS A 155 -13.94 -1.43 11.72
N SER A 156 -13.30 -2.07 12.71
CA SER A 156 -12.09 -1.54 13.35
C SER A 156 -10.89 -1.46 12.40
N ILE A 157 -10.81 -2.36 11.41
CA ILE A 157 -9.69 -2.45 10.46
C ILE A 157 -9.99 -1.83 9.08
N LEU A 158 -11.25 -1.80 8.65
CA LEU A 158 -11.64 -1.32 7.31
C LEU A 158 -12.56 -0.10 7.33
N GLY A 159 -13.14 0.27 8.48
CA GLY A 159 -14.16 1.34 8.56
C GLY A 159 -13.65 2.71 8.14
N ASN A 160 -12.37 2.99 8.36
CA ASN A 160 -11.73 4.26 7.99
C ASN A 160 -11.36 4.35 6.50
N LYS A 161 -11.66 3.32 5.69
CA LYS A 161 -11.35 3.27 4.25
C LYS A 161 -9.88 3.56 3.93
N THR A 162 -9.00 3.20 4.85
CA THR A 162 -7.54 3.34 4.77
C THR A 162 -6.91 2.10 5.39
N LEU A 163 -5.69 1.77 4.96
CA LEU A 163 -5.00 0.60 5.50
C LEU A 163 -4.81 0.75 7.01
N ASN A 164 -5.27 -0.24 7.78
CA ASN A 164 -5.03 -0.25 9.21
C ASN A 164 -3.53 -0.41 9.49
N THR A 165 -3.00 0.54 10.28
CA THR A 165 -1.61 0.57 10.74
C THR A 165 -1.51 0.65 12.26
N GLY A 166 -2.67 0.65 12.93
CA GLY A 166 -2.77 0.68 14.38
C GLY A 166 -2.68 -0.72 14.98
N GLN A 167 -3.08 -0.81 16.25
CA GLN A 167 -3.12 -2.06 17.00
C GLN A 167 -4.45 -2.81 16.87
N SER A 168 -5.45 -2.22 16.22
CA SER A 168 -6.74 -2.88 15.97
C SER A 168 -6.53 -4.11 15.08
N TYR A 169 -7.36 -5.12 15.27
CA TYR A 169 -7.40 -6.32 14.43
C TYR A 169 -8.82 -6.87 14.39
N LEU A 170 -9.08 -7.69 13.36
CA LEU A 170 -10.25 -8.56 13.25
C LEU A 170 -9.86 -9.92 13.85
N GLU A 171 -10.74 -10.49 14.66
CA GLU A 171 -10.58 -11.80 15.31
C GLU A 171 -11.85 -12.62 15.12
N SER A 172 -11.70 -13.93 14.97
CA SER A 172 -12.83 -14.86 14.96
C SER A 172 -13.33 -15.19 16.36
N ASP A 173 -14.62 -15.48 16.51
CA ASP A 173 -15.24 -15.65 17.84
C ASP A 173 -15.37 -17.12 18.28
N SER A 174 -15.89 -18.00 17.42
CA SER A 174 -16.19 -19.39 17.80
C SER A 174 -15.18 -20.43 17.32
N ASP A 175 -14.58 -20.20 16.16
CA ASP A 175 -13.64 -21.10 15.47
C ASP A 175 -12.74 -20.28 14.55
N GLU A 176 -11.84 -20.92 13.80
CA GLU A 176 -10.87 -20.24 12.96
C GLU A 176 -11.47 -19.65 11.67
N GLN A 177 -12.74 -19.93 11.37
CA GLN A 177 -13.38 -19.53 10.13
C GLN A 177 -13.90 -18.09 10.22
N LEU A 178 -13.71 -17.32 9.14
CA LEU A 178 -14.26 -15.97 9.00
C LEU A 178 -14.92 -15.83 7.63
N LEU A 179 -16.06 -15.15 7.57
CA LEU A 179 -16.66 -14.75 6.30
C LEU A 179 -16.77 -13.23 6.20
N ILE A 180 -15.77 -12.64 5.56
CA ILE A 180 -15.60 -11.19 5.40
C ILE A 180 -16.35 -10.73 4.16
N ASN A 181 -17.30 -9.82 4.32
CA ASN A 181 -18.13 -9.27 3.24
C ASN A 181 -17.80 -7.81 3.00
N ILE A 182 -17.26 -7.53 1.82
CA ILE A 182 -16.80 -6.20 1.39
C ILE A 182 -17.65 -5.76 0.20
N TYR A 183 -18.23 -4.57 0.29
CA TYR A 183 -19.05 -3.98 -0.78
C TYR A 183 -18.40 -2.71 -1.31
N PHE A 184 -18.52 -2.48 -2.61
CA PHE A 184 -18.00 -1.30 -3.29
C PHE A 184 -19.16 -0.40 -3.75
N ASN A 185 -19.00 0.91 -3.62
CA ASN A 185 -19.97 1.92 -4.05
C ASN A 185 -20.05 2.08 -5.59
N GLN A 186 -19.10 1.48 -6.31
CA GLN A 186 -19.08 1.38 -7.75
C GLN A 186 -18.42 0.06 -8.18
N ALA A 187 -18.58 -0.32 -9.45
CA ALA A 187 -17.87 -1.47 -9.97
C ALA A 187 -16.36 -1.21 -10.02
N VAL A 188 -15.56 -2.17 -9.56
CA VAL A 188 -14.10 -2.12 -9.59
C VAL A 188 -13.54 -3.36 -10.29
N ARG A 189 -12.32 -3.25 -10.81
CA ARG A 189 -11.51 -4.39 -11.25
C ARG A 189 -10.49 -4.70 -10.18
N ILE A 190 -10.40 -5.94 -9.73
CA ILE A 190 -9.45 -6.35 -8.69
C ILE A 190 -8.33 -7.16 -9.33
N ARG A 191 -7.09 -6.79 -9.04
CA ARG A 191 -5.89 -7.49 -9.53
C ARG A 191 -5.15 -8.22 -8.42
N SER A 192 -5.15 -7.67 -7.22
CA SER A 192 -4.53 -8.30 -6.06
C SER A 192 -5.21 -7.88 -4.77
N ILE A 193 -5.01 -8.66 -3.72
CA ILE A 193 -5.41 -8.33 -2.36
C ILE A 193 -4.18 -8.34 -1.46
N LEU A 194 -4.27 -7.71 -0.31
CA LEU A 194 -3.26 -7.75 0.73
C LEU A 194 -3.98 -8.12 2.02
N ILE A 195 -3.44 -9.12 2.71
CA ILE A 195 -3.87 -9.49 4.04
C ILE A 195 -2.62 -9.45 4.90
N HIS A 196 -2.68 -8.72 6.01
CA HIS A 196 -1.59 -8.63 6.97
C HIS A 196 -2.06 -9.09 8.33
N THR A 197 -1.26 -9.94 8.95
CA THR A 197 -1.40 -10.38 10.33
C THR A 197 -0.03 -10.27 10.99
N ALA A 198 0.02 -9.64 12.16
CA ALA A 198 1.23 -9.52 12.98
C ALA A 198 1.54 -10.81 13.75
N ASP A 199 0.49 -11.57 14.07
CA ASP A 199 0.51 -12.85 14.77
C ASP A 199 0.54 -14.02 13.77
N ALA A 200 1.73 -14.56 13.50
CA ALA A 200 1.94 -15.53 12.41
C ALA A 200 1.14 -16.85 12.57
N PRO A 201 1.01 -17.47 13.76
CA PRO A 201 0.16 -18.64 13.96
C PRO A 201 -1.33 -18.41 13.63
N HIS A 202 -1.88 -17.26 14.04
CA HIS A 202 -3.29 -16.92 13.81
C HIS A 202 -3.55 -16.34 12.41
N ALA A 203 -2.52 -16.22 11.57
CA ALA A 203 -2.65 -15.71 10.21
C ALA A 203 -3.47 -16.68 9.35
N PRO A 204 -4.28 -16.19 8.40
CA PRO A 204 -5.04 -17.05 7.51
C PRO A 204 -4.12 -17.91 6.61
N LYS A 205 -4.48 -19.17 6.39
CA LYS A 205 -3.77 -20.10 5.50
C LYS A 205 -4.55 -20.37 4.24
N ALA A 206 -5.77 -20.91 4.37
CA ALA A 206 -6.63 -21.20 3.23
C ALA A 206 -7.73 -20.15 3.13
N ILE A 207 -7.87 -19.54 1.96
CA ILE A 207 -8.94 -18.58 1.67
C ILE A 207 -9.67 -18.92 0.37
N LYS A 208 -10.96 -18.59 0.34
CA LYS A 208 -11.78 -18.67 -0.87
C LYS A 208 -12.43 -17.32 -1.13
N LEU A 209 -12.41 -16.91 -2.40
CA LEU A 209 -12.91 -15.62 -2.85
C LEU A 209 -14.14 -15.83 -3.72
N ALA A 210 -15.23 -15.16 -3.38
CA ALA A 210 -16.41 -15.03 -4.23
C ALA A 210 -16.69 -13.56 -4.54
N ILE A 211 -17.35 -13.30 -5.66
CA ILE A 211 -17.72 -11.94 -6.07
C ILE A 211 -19.19 -11.87 -6.48
N ASN A 212 -19.83 -10.72 -6.25
CA ASN A 212 -21.18 -10.41 -6.71
C ASN A 212 -22.24 -11.44 -6.30
N ARG A 213 -22.07 -12.09 -5.14
CA ARG A 213 -23.06 -13.03 -4.59
C ARG A 213 -23.86 -12.32 -3.51
N PRO A 214 -25.21 -12.44 -3.51
CA PRO A 214 -26.00 -11.94 -2.39
C PRO A 214 -25.86 -12.88 -1.19
N ALA A 215 -25.62 -12.32 0.00
CA ALA A 215 -25.77 -12.99 1.30
C ALA A 215 -25.24 -14.44 1.37
N LEU A 216 -23.91 -14.59 1.40
CA LEU A 216 -23.27 -15.90 1.60
C LEU A 216 -23.27 -16.29 3.09
N GLY A 217 -23.58 -17.54 3.38
CA GLY A 217 -23.31 -18.21 4.65
C GLY A 217 -22.12 -19.17 4.54
N PHE A 218 -21.75 -19.79 5.67
CA PHE A 218 -20.66 -20.77 5.73
C PHE A 218 -20.96 -22.02 4.89
N GLU A 219 -22.20 -22.51 4.91
CA GLU A 219 -22.62 -23.68 4.13
C GLU A 219 -22.41 -23.49 2.61
N ASP A 220 -22.57 -22.26 2.13
CA ASP A 220 -22.42 -21.93 0.71
C ASP A 220 -20.95 -21.92 0.24
N VAL A 221 -19.99 -21.72 1.15
CA VAL A 221 -18.58 -21.48 0.82
C VAL A 221 -17.64 -22.59 1.29
N GLU A 222 -18.02 -23.35 2.32
CA GLU A 222 -17.17 -24.36 2.95
C GLU A 222 -16.84 -25.52 1.99
N SER A 223 -17.85 -26.06 1.30
CA SER A 223 -17.67 -27.12 0.31
C SER A 223 -17.46 -26.59 -1.13
N ALA A 224 -17.68 -25.29 -1.35
CA ALA A 224 -17.57 -24.70 -2.67
C ALA A 224 -16.13 -24.75 -3.20
N THR A 225 -16.02 -25.07 -4.48
CA THR A 225 -14.77 -25.12 -5.23
C THR A 225 -14.87 -24.20 -6.45
N GLU A 226 -13.82 -24.15 -7.26
CA GLU A 226 -13.93 -23.46 -8.54
C GLU A 226 -14.73 -24.32 -9.53
N PRO A 227 -15.67 -23.74 -10.29
CA PRO A 227 -15.79 -22.32 -10.64
C PRO A 227 -16.78 -21.50 -9.78
N ASP A 228 -17.46 -22.12 -8.80
CA ASP A 228 -18.46 -21.42 -7.98
C ASP A 228 -17.83 -20.31 -7.14
N MET A 229 -16.61 -20.56 -6.66
CA MET A 229 -15.71 -19.55 -6.12
C MET A 229 -14.90 -18.90 -7.25
N ALA A 230 -14.74 -17.58 -7.18
CA ALA A 230 -13.95 -16.81 -8.14
C ALA A 230 -12.48 -17.24 -8.10
N GLN A 231 -11.94 -17.51 -6.90
CA GLN A 231 -10.60 -18.07 -6.72
C GLN A 231 -10.49 -18.78 -5.37
N VAL A 232 -9.85 -19.95 -5.36
CA VAL A 232 -9.47 -20.67 -4.14
C VAL A 232 -7.95 -20.60 -3.98
N ILE A 233 -7.48 -20.29 -2.77
CA ILE A 233 -6.07 -20.28 -2.39
C ILE A 233 -5.93 -21.18 -1.16
N GLU A 234 -5.37 -22.37 -1.34
CA GLU A 234 -5.26 -23.37 -0.27
C GLU A 234 -4.12 -23.07 0.70
N GLU A 235 -3.06 -22.41 0.21
CA GLU A 235 -1.90 -22.04 1.01
C GLU A 235 -1.46 -20.61 0.68
N LEU A 236 -1.82 -19.68 1.56
CA LEU A 236 -1.21 -18.37 1.59
C LEU A 236 0.20 -18.47 2.13
N SER A 237 1.14 -17.79 1.48
CA SER A 237 2.52 -17.70 1.95
C SER A 237 2.57 -16.92 3.28
N PRO A 238 3.14 -17.49 4.36
CA PRO A 238 3.36 -16.76 5.60
C PRO A 238 4.19 -15.48 5.38
N ASP A 239 5.14 -15.53 4.45
CA ASP A 239 5.95 -14.37 4.07
C ASP A 239 5.12 -13.27 3.42
N ASP A 240 4.13 -13.63 2.61
CA ASP A 240 3.28 -12.64 1.96
C ASP A 240 2.38 -11.94 2.97
N ILE A 241 1.91 -12.66 4.00
CA ILE A 241 1.09 -12.09 5.08
C ILE A 241 1.93 -11.21 6.02
N ALA A 242 3.08 -11.73 6.46
CA ALA A 242 3.96 -11.03 7.39
C ALA A 242 4.52 -9.72 6.78
N ASN A 243 4.88 -9.75 5.49
CA ASN A 243 5.46 -8.60 4.80
C ASN A 243 4.43 -7.73 4.06
N SER A 244 3.12 -7.96 4.28
CA SER A 244 2.04 -7.23 3.61
C SER A 244 2.19 -7.19 2.08
N ARG A 245 2.58 -8.32 1.48
CA ARG A 245 2.74 -8.42 0.02
C ARG A 245 1.38 -8.57 -0.64
N ARG A 246 1.31 -8.09 -1.88
CA ARG A 246 0.10 -8.21 -2.70
C ARG A 246 0.00 -9.64 -3.24
N ILE A 247 -1.07 -10.33 -2.86
CA ILE A 247 -1.44 -11.65 -3.35
C ILE A 247 -2.16 -11.47 -4.69
N PRO A 248 -1.58 -11.93 -5.81
CA PRO A 248 -2.19 -11.76 -7.13
C PRO A 248 -3.45 -12.60 -7.26
N LEU A 249 -4.50 -12.00 -7.81
CA LEU A 249 -5.73 -12.69 -8.17
C LEU A 249 -5.77 -12.99 -9.66
N ARG A 250 -6.60 -13.97 -10.06
CA ARG A 250 -6.89 -14.29 -11.45
C ARG A 250 -7.76 -13.18 -12.05
N TYR A 251 -7.14 -12.04 -12.33
CA TYR A 251 -7.77 -10.79 -12.77
C TYR A 251 -8.93 -10.98 -13.75
N VAL A 252 -8.82 -11.89 -14.71
CA VAL A 252 -9.87 -12.21 -15.70
C VAL A 252 -11.24 -12.54 -15.07
N ARG A 253 -11.29 -13.06 -13.84
CA ARG A 253 -12.52 -13.32 -13.09
C ARG A 253 -13.01 -12.11 -12.29
N PHE A 254 -12.15 -11.13 -12.05
CA PHE A 254 -12.40 -9.95 -11.21
C PHE A 254 -12.48 -8.65 -12.03
N GLN A 255 -13.14 -8.68 -13.20
CA GLN A 255 -13.27 -7.53 -14.11
C GLN A 255 -14.36 -6.52 -13.72
N SER A 256 -15.34 -6.93 -12.91
CA SER A 256 -16.47 -6.09 -12.52
C SER A 256 -16.99 -6.60 -11.18
N VAL A 257 -16.42 -6.08 -10.10
CA VAL A 257 -16.70 -6.49 -8.73
C VAL A 257 -17.44 -5.36 -8.04
N ARG A 258 -18.59 -5.69 -7.44
CA ARG A 258 -19.38 -4.83 -6.56
C ARG A 258 -19.44 -5.36 -5.14
N SER A 259 -19.37 -6.67 -4.96
CA SER A 259 -19.13 -7.30 -3.67
C SER A 259 -18.00 -8.30 -3.78
N LEU A 260 -17.14 -8.33 -2.77
CA LEU A 260 -16.06 -9.30 -2.57
C LEU A 260 -16.31 -10.00 -1.24
N HIS A 261 -16.33 -11.33 -1.28
CA HIS A 261 -16.51 -12.18 -0.11
C HIS A 261 -15.25 -13.01 0.07
N ILE A 262 -14.62 -12.86 1.23
CA ILE A 262 -13.39 -13.55 1.60
C ILE A 262 -13.75 -14.53 2.70
N PHE A 263 -13.80 -15.81 2.36
CA PHE A 263 -13.93 -16.88 3.32
C PHE A 263 -12.54 -17.33 3.76
N VAL A 264 -12.25 -17.26 5.05
CA VAL A 264 -11.07 -17.87 5.66
C VAL A 264 -11.47 -19.24 6.19
N ALA A 265 -10.82 -20.29 5.70
CA ALA A 265 -11.14 -21.67 6.04
C ALA A 265 -10.21 -22.26 7.12
N SER A 266 -8.99 -21.74 7.24
CA SER A 266 -8.02 -22.17 8.27
C SER A 266 -6.94 -21.12 8.47
N ASN A 267 -6.18 -21.24 9.56
CA ASN A 267 -4.99 -20.43 9.86
C ASN A 267 -3.68 -21.24 9.73
N GLN A 268 -2.54 -20.55 9.84
CA GLN A 268 -1.20 -21.12 9.62
C GLN A 268 -0.74 -22.02 10.77
N GLY A 269 -1.16 -21.71 12.00
CA GLY A 269 -0.77 -22.40 13.23
C GLY A 269 -1.64 -23.60 13.59
N ASN A 270 -2.80 -23.76 12.96
CA ASN A 270 -3.91 -24.59 13.44
C ASN A 270 -4.37 -24.16 14.86
N GLU A 271 -4.43 -22.85 15.06
CA GLU A 271 -5.00 -22.24 16.26
C GLU A 271 -6.53 -22.29 16.17
N ASP A 272 -7.21 -22.14 17.30
CA ASP A 272 -8.68 -22.12 17.34
C ASP A 272 -9.27 -20.81 16.78
N GLU A 273 -8.44 -19.76 16.65
CA GLU A 273 -8.86 -18.43 16.24
C GLU A 273 -8.03 -17.92 15.05
N THR A 274 -8.63 -17.10 14.20
CA THR A 274 -7.94 -16.38 13.13
C THR A 274 -7.88 -14.89 13.46
N ARG A 275 -6.71 -14.28 13.23
CA ARG A 275 -6.50 -12.84 13.39
C ARG A 275 -6.07 -12.19 12.08
N ILE A 276 -6.60 -10.99 11.82
CA ILE A 276 -6.24 -10.17 10.67
C ILE A 276 -6.08 -8.71 11.10
N ASN A 277 -4.89 -8.14 10.95
CA ASN A 277 -4.62 -6.76 11.31
C ASN A 277 -5.02 -5.79 10.19
N ALA A 278 -4.79 -6.14 8.93
CA ALA A 278 -5.15 -5.26 7.81
C ALA A 278 -5.55 -6.03 6.57
N ILE A 279 -6.50 -5.46 5.82
CA ILE A 279 -6.93 -5.93 4.50
C ILE A 279 -6.88 -4.74 3.55
N ASP A 280 -6.33 -4.95 2.35
CA ASP A 280 -6.41 -4.01 1.24
C ASP A 280 -6.73 -4.74 -0.06
N VAL A 281 -7.36 -4.03 -0.99
CA VAL A 281 -7.77 -4.56 -2.28
C VAL A 281 -7.21 -3.63 -3.34
N PHE A 282 -6.40 -4.16 -4.25
CA PHE A 282 -5.73 -3.36 -5.28
C PHE A 282 -6.29 -3.63 -6.66
N GLY A 283 -6.47 -2.55 -7.40
CA GLY A 283 -6.92 -2.62 -8.79
C GLY A 283 -7.34 -1.26 -9.31
N GLN A 284 -8.40 -1.21 -10.09
CA GLN A 284 -8.82 0.01 -10.78
C GLN A 284 -10.34 0.19 -10.73
N PRO A 285 -10.86 1.41 -10.48
CA PRO A 285 -12.28 1.68 -10.66
C PRO A 285 -12.68 1.42 -12.12
N VAL A 286 -13.87 0.84 -12.32
CA VAL A 286 -14.48 0.81 -13.65
C VAL A 286 -15.05 2.19 -13.92
N GLU A 287 -14.55 2.88 -14.93
CA GLU A 287 -15.09 4.18 -15.34
C GLU A 287 -16.58 4.02 -15.68
N THR A 288 -17.44 4.62 -14.86
CA THR A 288 -18.84 4.79 -15.20
C THR A 288 -18.98 6.12 -15.94
N THR A 289 -19.53 6.11 -17.15
CA THR A 289 -19.91 7.33 -17.86
C THR A 289 -20.80 8.17 -16.95
N LYS A 290 -20.27 9.27 -16.38
CA LYS A 290 -21.06 10.21 -15.58
C LYS A 290 -22.07 10.88 -16.51
N MET A 291 -23.32 10.45 -16.49
CA MET A 291 -24.45 11.10 -17.18
C MET A 291 -24.85 12.46 -16.56
N ALA A 292 -24.06 13.02 -15.64
CA ALA A 292 -24.28 14.34 -15.05
C ALA A 292 -23.86 15.51 -15.96
N ASN A 293 -23.26 15.25 -17.13
CA ASN A 293 -22.83 16.29 -18.08
C ASN A 293 -23.73 16.47 -19.30
N PHE A 294 -24.88 15.79 -19.38
CA PHE A 294 -25.93 16.20 -20.33
C PHE A 294 -26.73 17.36 -19.75
N ARG A 295 -26.13 18.56 -19.74
CA ARG A 295 -26.92 19.78 -19.80
C ARG A 295 -27.52 19.81 -21.20
N THR A 296 -28.83 19.69 -21.26
CA THR A 296 -29.65 19.87 -22.45
C THR A 296 -29.18 21.12 -23.18
N ALA A 297 -28.63 20.93 -24.38
CA ALA A 297 -28.46 22.02 -25.33
C ALA A 297 -29.88 22.40 -25.82
N GLU A 298 -30.21 23.67 -25.58
CA GLU A 298 -31.10 24.55 -26.35
C GLU A 298 -32.32 23.95 -27.06
N GLU A 299 -33.51 24.42 -26.67
CA GLU A 299 -34.38 25.26 -27.50
C GLU A 299 -35.21 26.20 -26.60
#